data_AF-X0T473-F1
#
_entry.id   AF-X0T473-F1
#
_cell.length_a   1.000
_cell.length_b   1.000
_cell.length_c   1.000
_cell.angle_alpha   90.00
_cell.angle_beta   90.00
_cell.angle_gamma   90.00
#
_symmetry.space_group_name_H-M   'P 1'
#
loop_
_entity.id
_entity.type
_entity.pdbx_description
1 polymer ?
#
loop_
_entity_poly.entity_id
_entity_poly.type
_entity_poly.pdbx_seq_one_letter_code
_entity_poly.pdbx_strand_id
1 'polypeptide(L)'
;MELSWLMKFRIAAAVATGVVLIGILAWPLAAPAESFGAVLSSNLSFGGAIILAVLAFLAGFIGYFISWPHGREIGILAVPSGLAIWAVRCGNMADLMRVNPNLAQRQAVFAALKWEPIFWLAIVAAGFGGVLLGQKIRSRPEPGENKEKSNSELSIYLNPIIALVGSVLIAQFCLKIFAQDVRIFDPRLGSVMAQPAVGQIVFAVLVSFGIAAFIFKRF
;
A
#
# COMPACT_ATOMS: atom_id res chain seq x y z
N MET A 1 12.05 -14.74 -15.36
CA MET A 1 10.66 -14.82 -15.87
C MET A 1 10.47 -13.72 -16.89
N GLU A 2 10.41 -14.08 -18.16
CA GLU A 2 9.89 -13.17 -19.19
C GLU A 2 8.40 -12.94 -18.91
N LEU A 3 7.97 -11.68 -18.84
CA LEU A 3 6.55 -11.35 -18.64
C LEU A 3 5.79 -11.66 -19.93
N SER A 4 5.20 -12.85 -20.01
CA SER A 4 4.27 -13.18 -21.09
C SER A 4 3.11 -12.17 -21.10
N TRP A 5 2.53 -11.92 -22.27
CA TRP A 5 1.37 -11.04 -22.42
C TRP A 5 0.23 -11.43 -21.48
N LEU A 6 0.01 -12.73 -21.32
CA LEU A 6 -0.99 -13.28 -20.43
C LEU A 6 -0.69 -12.97 -18.95
N MET A 7 0.58 -12.93 -18.54
CA MET A 7 0.97 -12.49 -17.19
C MET A 7 0.65 -11.00 -16.98
N LYS A 8 0.93 -10.15 -17.97
CA LYS A 8 0.61 -8.72 -17.91
C LYS A 8 -0.89 -8.48 -17.72
N PHE A 9 -1.73 -9.20 -18.47
CA PHE A 9 -3.19 -9.11 -18.32
C PHE A 9 -3.67 -9.55 -16.94
N ARG A 10 -3.08 -10.61 -16.36
CA ARG A 10 -3.42 -11.06 -15.00
C ARG A 10 -3.09 -10.02 -13.94
N ILE A 11 -1.90 -9.41 -14.02
CA ILE A 11 -1.50 -8.32 -13.13
C ILE A 11 -2.47 -7.14 -13.29
N ALA A 12 -2.75 -6.72 -14.52
CA ALA A 12 -3.67 -5.62 -14.79
C ALA A 12 -5.08 -5.89 -14.25
N ALA A 13 -5.60 -7.11 -14.39
CA ALA A 13 -6.91 -7.48 -13.90
C ALA A 13 -6.98 -7.55 -12.36
N ALA A 14 -5.93 -8.04 -11.69
CA ALA A 14 -5.84 -8.02 -10.23
C ALA A 14 -5.77 -6.58 -9.69
N VAL A 15 -5.00 -5.71 -10.34
CA VAL A 15 -4.94 -4.27 -10.04
C VAL A 15 -6.31 -3.62 -10.25
N ALA A 16 -6.96 -3.88 -11.39
CA ALA A 16 -8.27 -3.33 -11.70
C ALA A 16 -9.33 -3.74 -10.65
N THR A 17 -9.26 -4.98 -10.16
CA THR A 17 -10.14 -5.47 -9.08
C THR A 17 -10.00 -4.62 -7.82
N GLY A 18 -8.77 -4.31 -7.42
CA GLY A 18 -8.47 -3.41 -6.32
C GLY A 18 -8.98 -1.98 -6.52
N VAL A 19 -8.70 -1.42 -7.69
CA VAL A 19 -9.15 -0.08 -8.09
C VAL A 19 -10.68 0.03 -8.05
N VAL A 20 -11.40 -0.98 -8.54
CA VAL A 20 -12.87 -0.96 -8.54
C VAL A 20 -13.42 -1.14 -7.13
N LEU A 21 -13.03 -2.20 -6.41
CA LEU A 21 -13.64 -2.54 -5.13
C LEU A 21 -13.25 -1.57 -4.01
N ILE A 22 -11.99 -1.16 -3.96
CA ILE A 22 -11.48 -0.26 -2.92
C ILE A 22 -11.42 1.17 -3.45
N GLY A 23 -10.75 1.39 -4.58
CA GLY A 23 -10.52 2.74 -5.12
C GLY A 23 -11.82 3.50 -5.46
N ILE A 24 -12.85 2.81 -5.94
CA ILE A 24 -14.11 3.42 -6.41
C ILE A 24 -15.27 3.08 -5.46
N LEU A 25 -15.58 1.80 -5.25
CA LEU A 25 -16.79 1.41 -4.49
C LEU A 25 -16.70 1.72 -3.01
N ALA A 26 -15.53 1.55 -2.39
CA ALA A 26 -15.35 1.87 -0.98
C ALA A 26 -15.09 3.35 -0.71
N TRP A 27 -14.86 4.18 -1.75
CA TRP A 27 -14.55 5.61 -1.59
C TRP A 27 -15.56 6.37 -0.72
N PRO A 28 -16.89 6.19 -0.87
CA PRO A 28 -17.87 6.90 -0.04
C PRO A 28 -17.75 6.62 1.47
N LEU A 29 -17.10 5.53 1.86
CA LEU A 29 -16.89 5.19 3.28
C LEU A 29 -15.82 6.09 3.92
N ALA A 30 -14.80 6.48 3.15
CA ALA A 30 -13.62 7.18 3.64
C ALA A 30 -13.44 8.59 3.03
N ALA A 31 -14.37 9.01 2.16
CA ALA A 31 -14.30 10.28 1.48
C ALA A 31 -14.30 11.43 2.51
N PRO A 32 -13.33 12.35 2.44
CA PRO A 32 -13.31 13.53 3.30
C PRO A 32 -14.50 14.44 2.96
N ALA A 33 -15.00 15.16 3.97
CA ALA A 33 -16.09 16.13 3.79
C ALA A 33 -15.68 17.32 2.91
N GLU A 34 -14.39 17.68 2.92
CA GLU A 34 -13.82 18.74 2.09
C GLU A 34 -13.15 18.15 0.83
N SER A 35 -13.24 18.88 -0.29
CA SER A 35 -12.53 18.54 -1.52
C SER A 35 -11.03 18.50 -1.25
N PHE A 36 -10.39 17.37 -1.55
CA PHE A 36 -8.98 17.12 -1.25
C PHE A 36 -8.64 17.19 0.25
N GLY A 37 -9.55 16.74 1.13
CA GLY A 37 -9.18 16.47 2.53
C GLY A 37 -8.27 15.22 2.66
N ALA A 38 -7.71 15.02 3.85
CA ALA A 38 -7.02 13.76 4.16
C ALA A 38 -8.01 12.63 4.34
N VAL A 39 -7.68 11.46 3.81
CA VAL A 39 -8.37 10.22 4.12
C VAL A 39 -7.82 9.71 5.44
N LEU A 40 -8.63 9.79 6.50
CA LEU A 40 -8.25 9.41 7.86
C LEU A 40 -9.14 8.29 8.36
N SER A 41 -8.54 7.33 9.06
CA SER A 41 -9.23 6.25 9.76
C SER A 41 -10.24 6.77 10.79
N SER A 42 -9.99 7.94 11.39
CA SER A 42 -10.91 8.59 12.34
C SER A 42 -12.24 9.02 11.71
N ASN A 43 -12.28 9.20 10.39
CA ASN A 43 -13.49 9.61 9.67
C ASN A 43 -14.36 8.41 9.30
N LEU A 44 -13.81 7.19 9.39
CA LEU A 44 -14.55 5.96 9.16
C LEU A 44 -15.40 5.65 10.39
N SER A 45 -16.69 5.44 10.19
CA SER A 45 -17.51 4.77 11.20
C SER A 45 -16.99 3.35 11.43
N PHE A 46 -17.23 2.79 12.62
CA PHE A 46 -16.85 1.40 12.92
C PHE A 46 -17.42 0.41 11.89
N GLY A 47 -18.68 0.62 11.47
CA GLY A 47 -19.30 -0.16 10.40
C GLY A 47 -18.60 0.02 9.05
N GLY A 48 -18.21 1.26 8.72
CA GLY A 48 -17.44 1.56 7.51
C GLY A 48 -16.07 0.86 7.49
N ALA A 49 -15.37 0.81 8.63
CA ALA A 49 -14.11 0.09 8.76
C ALA A 49 -14.27 -1.43 8.56
N ILE A 50 -15.34 -2.03 9.10
CA ILE A 50 -15.66 -3.44 8.87
C ILE A 50 -15.97 -3.70 7.39
N ILE A 51 -16.81 -2.87 6.76
CA ILE A 51 -17.14 -3.00 5.33
C ILE A 51 -15.87 -2.90 4.48
N LEU A 52 -14.99 -1.95 4.78
CA LEU A 52 -13.71 -1.79 4.10
C LEU A 52 -12.82 -3.03 4.25
N ALA A 53 -12.73 -3.61 5.45
CA ALA A 53 -11.97 -4.83 5.69
C ALA A 53 -12.55 -6.02 4.90
N VAL A 54 -13.88 -6.15 4.83
CA VAL A 54 -14.57 -7.17 4.03
C VAL A 54 -14.30 -6.98 2.53
N LEU A 55 -14.40 -5.74 2.02
CA LEU A 55 -14.08 -5.44 0.63
C LEU A 55 -12.61 -5.72 0.31
N ALA A 56 -11.70 -5.40 1.23
CA ALA A 56 -10.27 -5.69 1.07
C ALA A 56 -10.04 -7.20 0.98
N PHE A 57 -10.64 -7.96 1.90
CA PHE A 57 -10.61 -9.43 1.88
C PHE A 57 -11.14 -9.99 0.56
N LEU A 58 -12.31 -9.51 0.09
CA LEU A 58 -12.89 -9.93 -1.18
C LEU A 58 -12.01 -9.57 -2.37
N ALA A 59 -11.40 -8.37 -2.37
CA ALA A 59 -10.49 -7.95 -3.43
C ALA A 59 -9.27 -8.86 -3.55
N GLY A 60 -8.66 -9.24 -2.42
CA GLY A 60 -7.57 -10.21 -2.40
C GLY A 60 -8.02 -11.61 -2.85
N PHE A 61 -9.17 -12.07 -2.37
CA PHE A 61 -9.75 -13.37 -2.75
C PHE A 61 -10.03 -13.45 -4.26
N ILE A 62 -10.72 -12.46 -4.82
CA ILE A 62 -11.02 -12.38 -6.26
C ILE A 62 -9.72 -12.24 -7.05
N GLY A 63 -8.80 -11.38 -6.59
CA GLY A 63 -7.48 -11.18 -7.18
C GLY A 63 -6.69 -12.49 -7.31
N TYR A 64 -6.74 -13.36 -6.30
CA TYR A 64 -6.13 -14.69 -6.34
C TYR A 64 -6.65 -15.54 -7.52
N PHE A 65 -7.97 -15.62 -7.70
CA PHE A 65 -8.56 -16.44 -8.77
C PHE A 65 -8.34 -15.86 -10.15
N ILE A 66 -8.41 -14.53 -10.30
CA ILE A 66 -8.16 -13.84 -11.58
C ILE A 66 -6.72 -14.05 -12.05
N SER A 67 -5.77 -14.04 -11.12
CA SER A 67 -4.35 -14.15 -11.43
C SER A 67 -3.80 -15.58 -11.40
N TRP A 68 -4.69 -16.58 -11.30
CA TRP A 68 -4.35 -18.00 -11.36
C TRP A 68 -3.46 -18.34 -12.57
N PRO A 69 -2.36 -19.11 -12.43
CA PRO A 69 -1.92 -19.86 -11.25
C PRO A 69 -1.05 -19.05 -10.28
N HIS A 70 -0.64 -17.83 -10.61
CA HIS A 70 0.22 -16.98 -9.78
C HIS A 70 -0.61 -16.12 -8.81
N GLY A 71 -1.70 -16.72 -8.30
CA GLY A 71 -2.70 -16.04 -7.49
C GLY A 71 -2.13 -15.48 -6.20
N ARG A 72 -1.16 -16.20 -5.63
CA ARG A 72 -0.52 -15.84 -4.37
C ARG A 72 0.40 -14.63 -4.52
N GLU A 73 1.12 -14.54 -5.61
CA GLU A 73 2.09 -13.46 -5.84
C GLU A 73 1.40 -12.19 -6.35
N ILE A 74 0.42 -12.34 -7.23
CA ILE A 74 -0.22 -11.22 -7.93
C ILE A 74 -1.45 -10.71 -7.19
N GLY A 75 -2.24 -11.60 -6.57
CA GLY A 75 -3.49 -11.23 -5.89
C GLY A 75 -3.31 -10.23 -4.75
N ILE A 76 -2.13 -10.21 -4.11
CA ILE A 76 -1.78 -9.29 -3.02
C ILE A 76 -1.79 -7.83 -3.50
N LEU A 77 -1.56 -7.58 -4.79
CA LEU A 77 -1.52 -6.23 -5.36
C LEU A 77 -2.88 -5.55 -5.40
N ALA A 78 -3.98 -6.30 -5.29
CA ALA A 78 -5.33 -5.75 -5.39
C ALA A 78 -5.56 -4.63 -4.36
N VAL A 79 -5.44 -4.91 -3.07
CA VAL A 79 -5.75 -3.89 -2.04
C VAL A 79 -4.83 -2.66 -2.11
N PRO A 80 -3.49 -2.78 -2.18
CA PRO A 80 -2.60 -1.63 -2.31
C PRO A 80 -2.91 -0.78 -3.54
N SER A 81 -3.28 -1.38 -4.68
CA SER A 81 -3.62 -0.62 -5.88
C SER A 81 -4.88 0.23 -5.72
N GLY A 82 -5.88 -0.27 -5.00
CA GLY A 82 -7.08 0.51 -4.67
C GLY A 82 -6.80 1.64 -3.68
N LEU A 83 -5.98 1.39 -2.65
CA LEU A 83 -5.54 2.42 -1.71
C LEU A 83 -4.67 3.49 -2.40
N ALA A 84 -3.88 3.11 -3.41
CA ALA A 84 -3.11 4.08 -4.20
C ALA A 84 -4.01 5.10 -4.91
N ILE A 85 -5.20 4.68 -5.37
CA ILE A 85 -6.19 5.62 -5.95
C ILE A 85 -6.67 6.62 -4.90
N TRP A 86 -6.89 6.19 -3.66
CA TRP A 86 -7.26 7.10 -2.56
C TRP A 86 -6.14 8.08 -2.24
N ALA A 87 -4.90 7.61 -2.20
CA ALA A 87 -3.73 8.46 -1.98
C ALA A 87 -3.54 9.52 -3.08
N VAL A 88 -3.92 9.22 -4.32
CA VAL A 88 -3.88 10.20 -5.42
C VAL A 88 -5.03 11.20 -5.32
N ARG A 89 -6.17 10.82 -4.73
CA ARG A 89 -7.36 11.67 -4.57
C ARG A 89 -7.33 12.52 -3.29
N CYS A 90 -6.51 12.18 -2.31
CA CYS A 90 -6.47 12.88 -1.03
C CYS A 90 -5.67 14.19 -1.11
N GLY A 91 -5.91 15.04 -0.13
CA GLY A 91 -5.17 16.28 0.08
C GLY A 91 -3.69 16.10 0.31
N ASN A 92 -2.97 17.19 0.15
CA ASN A 92 -1.55 17.26 0.42
C ASN A 92 -1.32 17.84 1.85
N MET A 93 -0.12 17.64 2.41
CA MET A 93 0.17 18.07 3.78
C MET A 93 0.11 19.61 3.96
N ALA A 94 0.48 20.39 2.94
CA ALA A 94 0.36 21.84 2.98
C ALA A 94 -1.11 22.30 3.10
N ASP A 95 -2.03 21.67 2.39
CA ASP A 95 -3.46 21.98 2.49
C ASP A 95 -3.98 21.70 3.90
N LEU A 96 -3.60 20.56 4.48
CA LEU A 96 -3.94 20.22 5.88
C LEU A 96 -3.39 21.24 6.88
N MET A 97 -2.15 21.70 6.69
CA MET A 97 -1.52 22.68 7.58
C MET A 97 -2.05 24.10 7.37
N ARG A 98 -2.63 24.38 6.19
CA ARG A 98 -3.29 25.64 5.89
C ARG A 98 -4.64 25.75 6.59
N VAL A 99 -5.45 24.70 6.56
CA VAL A 99 -6.76 24.67 7.26
C VAL A 99 -6.62 24.49 8.78
N ASN A 100 -5.44 24.07 9.26
CA ASN A 100 -5.08 23.99 10.68
C ASN A 100 -3.93 24.96 11.03
N PRO A 101 -4.18 26.28 11.10
CA PRO A 101 -3.11 27.26 11.27
C PRO A 101 -2.49 27.28 12.67
N ASN A 102 -3.24 26.87 13.71
CA ASN A 102 -2.78 26.97 15.09
C ASN A 102 -1.89 25.77 15.51
N LEU A 103 -0.93 26.00 16.41
CA LEU A 103 0.02 24.97 16.88
C LEU A 103 -0.69 23.77 17.51
N ALA A 104 -1.71 24.01 18.33
CA ALA A 104 -2.50 22.95 18.95
C ALA A 104 -3.25 22.10 17.91
N GLN A 105 -3.78 22.72 16.85
CA GLN A 105 -4.48 22.01 15.77
C GLN A 105 -3.51 21.16 14.95
N ARG A 106 -2.32 21.69 14.64
CA ARG A 106 -1.27 20.94 13.94
C ARG A 106 -0.81 19.73 14.74
N GLN A 107 -0.63 19.88 16.06
CA GLN A 107 -0.28 18.76 16.94
C GLN A 107 -1.38 17.68 16.93
N ALA A 108 -2.66 18.07 16.94
CA ALA A 108 -3.76 17.11 16.83
C ALA A 108 -3.74 16.36 15.50
N VAL A 109 -3.47 17.03 14.38
CA VAL A 109 -3.30 16.40 13.06
C VAL A 109 -2.16 15.39 13.08
N PHE A 110 -0.98 15.75 13.61
CA PHE A 110 0.15 14.81 13.72
C PHE A 110 -0.16 13.62 14.63
N ALA A 111 -0.87 13.86 15.75
CA ALA A 111 -1.27 12.79 16.66
C ALA A 111 -2.25 11.81 15.99
N ALA A 112 -3.17 12.31 15.18
CA ALA A 112 -4.08 11.48 14.38
C ALA A 112 -3.32 10.67 13.32
N LEU A 113 -2.44 11.33 12.54
CA LEU A 113 -1.67 10.71 11.47
C LEU A 113 -0.69 9.62 11.96
N LYS A 114 -0.26 9.69 13.23
CA LYS A 114 0.69 8.73 13.81
C LYS A 114 0.24 7.27 13.66
N TRP A 115 -1.05 7.01 13.79
CA TRP A 115 -1.61 5.64 13.82
C TRP A 115 -2.22 5.22 12.49
N GLU A 116 -2.40 6.15 11.54
CA GLU A 116 -2.93 5.88 10.21
C GLU A 116 -2.18 4.73 9.50
N PRO A 117 -0.83 4.69 9.45
CA PRO A 117 -0.13 3.61 8.75
C PRO A 117 -0.49 2.22 9.25
N ILE A 118 -0.72 2.06 10.56
CA ILE A 118 -1.06 0.78 11.17
C ILE A 118 -2.46 0.34 10.76
N PHE A 119 -3.42 1.26 10.72
CA PHE A 119 -4.76 0.98 10.23
C PHE A 119 -4.74 0.55 8.76
N TRP A 120 -4.06 1.30 7.89
CA TRP A 120 -3.99 0.96 6.47
C TRP A 120 -3.26 -0.36 6.21
N LEU A 121 -2.21 -0.67 6.99
CA LEU A 121 -1.56 -1.97 6.96
C LEU A 121 -2.51 -3.12 7.37
N ALA A 122 -3.37 -2.90 8.36
CA ALA A 122 -4.37 -3.89 8.74
C ALA A 122 -5.37 -4.17 7.60
N ILE A 123 -5.78 -3.14 6.84
CA ILE A 123 -6.61 -3.31 5.65
C ILE A 123 -5.88 -4.11 4.56
N VAL A 124 -4.60 -3.83 4.31
CA VAL A 124 -3.79 -4.64 3.38
C VAL A 124 -3.68 -6.08 3.86
N ALA A 125 -3.46 -6.30 5.16
CA ALA A 125 -3.40 -7.64 5.75
C ALA A 125 -4.73 -8.41 5.61
N ALA A 126 -5.88 -7.73 5.74
CA ALA A 126 -7.18 -8.33 5.46
C ALA A 126 -7.29 -8.81 4.01
N GLY A 127 -6.81 -8.01 3.05
CA GLY A 127 -6.68 -8.43 1.65
C GLY A 127 -5.80 -9.65 1.44
N PHE A 128 -4.64 -9.68 2.10
CA PHE A 128 -3.77 -10.85 2.09
C PHE A 128 -4.47 -12.10 2.66
N GLY A 129 -5.29 -11.95 3.71
CA GLY A 129 -6.14 -13.02 4.22
C GLY A 129 -7.08 -13.62 3.16
N GLY A 130 -7.64 -12.78 2.29
CA GLY A 130 -8.45 -13.22 1.15
C GLY A 130 -7.67 -14.07 0.15
N VAL A 131 -6.44 -13.67 -0.17
CA VAL A 131 -5.52 -14.44 -1.03
C VAL A 131 -5.23 -15.81 -0.41
N LEU A 132 -4.94 -15.86 0.89
CA LEU A 132 -4.67 -17.11 1.62
C LEU A 132 -5.89 -18.04 1.64
N LEU A 133 -7.10 -17.51 1.79
CA LEU A 133 -8.31 -18.32 1.69
C LEU A 133 -8.46 -18.91 0.28
N GLY A 134 -8.26 -18.11 -0.76
CA GLY A 134 -8.28 -18.58 -2.15
C GLY A 134 -7.30 -19.72 -2.39
N GLN A 135 -6.08 -19.59 -1.86
CA GLN A 135 -5.06 -20.65 -1.87
C GLN A 135 -5.56 -21.91 -1.15
N LYS A 136 -6.09 -21.77 0.06
CA LYS A 136 -6.57 -22.91 0.86
C LYS A 136 -7.71 -23.68 0.18
N ILE A 137 -8.63 -22.99 -0.48
CA ILE A 137 -9.75 -23.62 -1.20
C ILE A 137 -9.23 -24.42 -2.40
N ARG A 138 -8.20 -23.91 -3.09
CA ARG A 138 -7.70 -24.52 -4.33
C ARG A 138 -6.61 -25.55 -4.12
N SER A 139 -5.85 -25.47 -3.02
CA SER A 139 -4.93 -26.52 -2.58
C SER A 139 -5.70 -27.78 -2.14
N ARG A 140 -6.36 -28.46 -3.07
CA ARG A 140 -6.49 -29.92 -2.99
C ARG A 140 -5.07 -30.49 -3.04
N PRO A 141 -4.71 -31.42 -2.14
CA PRO A 141 -3.34 -31.92 -2.06
C PRO A 141 -3.01 -32.70 -3.34
N GLU A 142 -2.18 -32.16 -4.21
CA GLU A 142 -1.44 -32.97 -5.17
C GLU A 142 -0.33 -33.69 -4.39
N PRO A 143 -0.34 -35.03 -4.32
CA PRO A 143 0.73 -35.78 -3.67
C PRO A 143 1.92 -35.80 -4.62
N GLY A 144 2.87 -34.87 -4.46
CA GLY A 144 4.08 -34.94 -5.30
C GLY A 144 5.07 -33.78 -5.23
N GLU A 145 4.71 -32.60 -4.71
CA GLU A 145 5.73 -31.55 -4.56
C GLU A 145 6.65 -31.89 -3.39
N ASN A 146 7.85 -32.36 -3.74
CA ASN A 146 8.99 -32.50 -2.85
C ASN A 146 9.13 -31.20 -2.05
N LYS A 147 8.70 -31.26 -0.79
CA LYS A 147 9.08 -30.28 0.22
C LYS A 147 10.59 -30.33 0.31
N GLU A 148 11.25 -29.36 -0.32
CA GLU A 148 12.65 -29.06 -0.05
C GLU A 148 12.76 -28.85 1.46
N LYS A 149 13.30 -29.88 2.12
CA LYS A 149 13.45 -29.95 3.57
C LYS A 149 14.73 -29.18 3.91
N SER A 150 14.69 -28.55 5.07
CA SER A 150 15.82 -27.89 5.76
C SER A 150 16.04 -26.43 5.40
N ASN A 151 15.25 -25.57 6.02
CA ASN A 151 15.77 -24.33 6.56
C ASN A 151 15.16 -24.15 7.96
N SER A 152 16.02 -23.91 8.95
CA SER A 152 15.69 -23.79 10.39
C SER A 152 14.41 -22.99 10.61
N GLU A 153 13.54 -23.39 11.56
CA GLU A 153 12.29 -22.65 11.88
C GLU A 153 12.52 -21.14 12.04
N LEU A 154 13.72 -20.74 12.48
CA LEU A 154 14.15 -19.35 12.57
C LEU A 154 14.20 -18.62 11.21
N SER A 155 14.73 -19.28 10.18
CA SER A 155 14.91 -18.70 8.83
C SER A 155 13.60 -18.49 8.06
N ILE A 156 12.56 -19.28 8.39
CA ILE A 156 11.21 -19.13 7.82
C ILE A 156 10.58 -17.79 8.22
N TYR A 157 10.87 -17.30 9.43
CA TYR A 157 10.38 -16.00 9.92
C TYR A 157 11.39 -14.87 9.71
N LEU A 158 12.68 -15.14 9.83
CA LEU A 158 13.72 -14.12 9.65
C LEU A 158 13.81 -13.58 8.22
N ASN A 159 13.72 -14.44 7.20
CA ASN A 159 13.85 -13.98 5.81
C ASN A 159 12.75 -12.97 5.42
N PRO A 160 11.45 -13.22 5.71
CA PRO A 160 10.40 -12.23 5.50
C PRO A 160 10.60 -10.94 6.29
N ILE A 161 11.05 -11.03 7.55
CA ILE A 161 11.30 -9.85 8.40
C ILE A 161 12.44 -9.01 7.81
N ILE A 162 13.55 -9.65 7.43
CA ILE A 162 14.70 -8.98 6.82
C ILE A 162 14.29 -8.33 5.49
N ALA A 163 13.55 -9.06 4.65
CA ALA A 163 13.05 -8.53 3.38
C ALA A 163 12.13 -7.32 3.61
N LEU A 164 11.25 -7.37 4.62
CA LEU A 164 10.35 -6.28 4.97
C LEU A 164 11.12 -5.05 5.48
N VAL A 165 11.97 -5.22 6.50
CA VAL A 165 12.76 -4.12 7.08
C VAL A 165 13.69 -3.52 6.04
N GLY A 166 14.39 -4.36 5.28
CA GLY A 166 15.27 -3.92 4.21
C GLY A 166 14.53 -3.17 3.11
N SER A 167 13.36 -3.65 2.68
CA SER A 167 12.54 -2.95 1.69
C SER A 167 12.10 -1.57 2.18
N VAL A 168 11.72 -1.46 3.45
CA VAL A 168 11.36 -0.17 4.07
C VAL A 168 12.54 0.79 4.07
N LEU A 169 13.74 0.34 4.46
CA LEU A 169 14.93 1.19 4.51
C LEU A 169 15.34 1.68 3.11
N ILE A 170 15.33 0.80 2.12
CA ILE A 170 15.62 1.16 0.72
C ILE A 170 14.57 2.13 0.19
N ALA A 171 13.28 1.85 0.40
CA ALA A 171 12.21 2.72 -0.05
C ALA A 171 12.32 4.11 0.60
N GLN A 172 12.60 4.18 1.90
CA GLN A 172 12.80 5.44 2.61
C GLN A 172 14.00 6.22 2.07
N PHE A 173 15.12 5.54 1.79
CA PHE A 173 16.28 6.16 1.19
C PHE A 173 15.99 6.72 -0.20
N CYS A 174 15.34 5.94 -1.06
CA CYS A 174 14.96 6.36 -2.41
C CYS A 174 13.93 7.50 -2.38
N LEU A 175 12.93 7.47 -1.50
CA LEU A 175 11.95 8.54 -1.32
C LEU A 175 12.63 9.85 -0.91
N LYS A 176 13.63 9.79 -0.01
CA LYS A 176 14.40 10.97 0.37
C LYS A 176 15.15 11.61 -0.80
N ILE A 177 15.43 10.86 -1.88
CA ILE A 177 16.12 11.38 -3.07
C ILE A 177 15.10 11.83 -4.12
N PHE A 178 14.10 10.99 -4.43
CA PHE A 178 13.18 11.21 -5.54
C PHE A 178 12.01 12.14 -5.20
N ALA A 179 11.59 12.21 -3.93
CA ALA A 179 10.51 13.08 -3.47
C ALA A 179 11.06 14.40 -2.87
N GLN A 180 12.07 14.98 -3.51
CA GLN A 180 12.59 16.31 -3.16
C GLN A 180 12.12 17.35 -4.18
N ASP A 181 11.52 18.44 -3.72
CA ASP A 181 11.22 19.60 -4.56
C ASP A 181 12.33 20.67 -4.42
N VAL A 182 12.14 21.81 -5.08
CA VAL A 182 13.06 22.94 -5.07
C VAL A 182 13.36 23.38 -3.64
N ARG A 183 14.65 23.58 -3.39
CA ARG A 183 15.16 24.09 -2.13
C ARG A 183 14.99 25.60 -2.09
N ILE A 184 14.19 26.08 -1.16
CA ILE A 184 13.90 27.51 -0.98
C ILE A 184 14.71 28.01 0.22
N PHE A 185 15.38 29.15 0.02
CA PHE A 185 16.06 29.82 1.12
C PHE A 185 15.09 30.74 1.84
N ASP A 186 14.89 30.49 3.14
CA ASP A 186 14.10 31.30 4.05
C ASP A 186 15.03 31.97 5.08
N PRO A 187 15.01 33.31 5.24
CA PRO A 187 15.90 34.01 6.15
C PRO A 187 15.76 33.63 7.64
N ARG A 188 14.65 32.98 8.04
CA ARG A 188 14.38 32.57 9.42
C ARG A 188 14.56 31.06 9.63
N LEU A 189 14.18 30.26 8.64
CA LEU A 189 14.21 28.78 8.71
C LEU A 189 15.44 28.17 8.03
N GLY A 190 16.26 28.99 7.37
CA GLY A 190 17.40 28.53 6.57
C GLY A 190 16.93 27.89 5.27
N SER A 191 17.51 26.75 4.91
CA SER A 191 17.20 26.08 3.65
C SER A 191 16.10 25.05 3.83
N VAL A 192 14.89 25.34 3.34
CA VAL A 192 13.71 24.48 3.43
C VAL A 192 13.42 23.82 2.07
N MET A 193 12.92 22.59 2.09
CA MET A 193 12.43 21.93 0.87
C MET A 193 10.95 22.25 0.69
N ALA A 194 10.56 22.67 -0.52
CA ALA A 194 9.15 22.74 -0.87
C ALA A 194 8.51 21.35 -0.87
N GLN A 195 7.19 21.30 -0.75
CA GLN A 195 6.46 20.05 -0.84
C GLN A 195 6.37 19.62 -2.31
N PRO A 196 6.85 18.42 -2.67
CA PRO A 196 6.84 17.94 -4.06
C PRO A 196 5.43 17.81 -4.62
N ALA A 197 5.31 18.04 -5.93
CA ALA A 197 4.08 17.84 -6.66
C ALA A 197 3.59 16.38 -6.57
N VAL A 198 2.27 16.18 -6.59
CA VAL A 198 1.64 14.84 -6.46
C VAL A 198 2.22 13.83 -7.45
N GLY A 199 2.42 14.24 -8.71
CA GLY A 199 3.02 13.37 -9.74
C GLY A 199 4.43 12.90 -9.38
N GLN A 200 5.24 13.76 -8.78
CA GLN A 200 6.59 13.41 -8.32
C GLN A 200 6.55 12.48 -7.12
N ILE A 201 5.61 12.67 -6.19
CA ILE A 201 5.40 11.75 -5.06
C ILE A 201 5.03 10.36 -5.59
N VAL A 202 4.06 10.27 -6.50
CA VAL A 202 3.62 9.01 -7.11
C VAL A 202 4.79 8.32 -7.82
N PHE A 203 5.55 9.07 -8.63
CA PHE A 203 6.75 8.55 -9.29
C PHE A 203 7.79 8.03 -8.28
N ALA A 204 8.12 8.83 -7.28
CA ALA A 204 9.09 8.49 -6.25
C ALA A 204 8.69 7.21 -5.51
N VAL A 205 7.42 7.06 -5.14
CA VAL A 205 6.91 5.84 -4.49
C VAL A 205 7.06 4.63 -5.42
N LEU A 206 6.57 4.72 -6.66
CA LEU A 206 6.64 3.60 -7.61
C LEU A 206 8.08 3.15 -7.87
N VAL A 207 9.00 4.09 -8.09
CA VAL A 207 10.41 3.80 -8.34
C VAL A 207 11.07 3.22 -7.08
N SER A 208 10.81 3.79 -5.91
CA SER A 208 11.40 3.35 -4.64
C SER A 208 11.02 1.90 -4.31
N PHE A 209 9.73 1.56 -4.42
CA PHE A 209 9.25 0.19 -4.21
C PHE A 209 9.69 -0.75 -5.33
N GLY A 210 9.81 -0.26 -6.58
CA GLY A 210 10.35 -1.03 -7.70
C GLY A 210 11.82 -1.44 -7.48
N ILE A 211 12.65 -0.50 -7.00
CA ILE A 211 14.05 -0.75 -6.63
C ILE A 211 14.13 -1.73 -5.47
N ALA A 212 13.34 -1.51 -4.40
CA ALA A 212 13.31 -2.41 -3.26
C ALA A 212 12.92 -3.84 -3.68
N ALA A 213 11.86 -3.99 -4.49
CA ALA A 213 11.44 -5.27 -5.03
C ALA A 213 12.51 -5.91 -5.93
N PHE A 214 13.23 -5.13 -6.74
CA PHE A 214 14.32 -5.64 -7.58
C PHE A 214 15.49 -6.19 -6.75
N ILE A 215 15.87 -5.49 -5.67
CA ILE A 215 16.97 -5.89 -4.78
C ILE A 215 16.59 -7.16 -4.01
N PHE A 216 15.37 -7.24 -3.49
CA PHE A 216 14.90 -8.39 -2.72
C PHE A 216 14.39 -9.56 -3.56
N LYS A 217 14.32 -9.44 -4.89
CA LYS A 217 13.89 -10.52 -5.79
C LYS A 217 14.67 -11.82 -5.64
N ARG A 218 15.89 -11.76 -5.10
CA ARG A 218 16.82 -12.90 -4.94
C ARG A 218 16.93 -13.44 -3.51
N PHE A 219 16.21 -12.86 -2.55
CA PHE A 219 16.20 -13.30 -1.16
C PHE A 219 15.00 -14.19 -0.85
#